data_AF-A0A1M6Z9U5-F1
#
_entry.id   AF-A0A1M6Z9U5-F1
#
_cell.length_a   1.000
_cell.length_b   1.000
_cell.length_c   1.000
_cell.angle_alpha   90.00
_cell.angle_beta   90.00
_cell.angle_gamma   90.00
#
_symmetry.space_group_name_H-M   'P 1'
#
loop_
_entity.id
_entity.type
_entity.pdbx_description
1 polymer ?
#
loop_
_entity_poly.entity_id
_entity_poly.type
_entity_poly.pdbx_seq_one_letter_code
_entity_poly.pdbx_strand_id
1 'polypeptide(L)'
;MSKYDPLREHLARLEDVVWAAKLDDVEGVLGSNLPRSAREHRTWWANSGGSLVHQNAWLDAGWRVERADLSRDMVVFRRLRIGGTALAQNGRSAQAREASSQSAQERELAKLSANHRQPVTVTLRVEWTALGEVHKVPCSSEALPSTAGVARIFWLASGSLRCVLVPVEAIQPFYRALRLEINGYPPEGGFSGDILQALGLPVDTPIEFDFVKPGNAWLLTDGRGRRAALERSGERKLVATLLSQQLRQNGVDVRILHL
;
A
#
# COMPACT_ATOMS: atom_id res chain seq x y z
N MET A 1 -20.97 0.96 8.54
CA MET A 1 -21.36 0.23 7.32
C MET A 1 -21.44 1.25 6.18
N SER A 2 -20.72 0.99 5.10
CA SER A 2 -20.72 1.81 3.90
C SER A 2 -22.00 1.57 3.09
N LYS A 3 -22.49 2.60 2.40
CA LYS A 3 -23.62 2.51 1.45
C LYS A 3 -23.45 1.36 0.43
N TYR A 4 -22.21 0.99 0.09
CA TYR A 4 -21.90 -0.01 -0.93
C TYR A 4 -21.55 -1.40 -0.37
N ASP A 5 -21.64 -1.60 0.95
CA ASP A 5 -21.41 -2.91 1.57
C ASP A 5 -22.32 -4.02 0.98
N PRO A 6 -23.62 -3.80 0.66
CA PRO A 6 -24.47 -4.83 0.07
C PRO A 6 -23.96 -5.35 -1.29
N LEU A 7 -23.41 -4.47 -2.11
CA LEU A 7 -22.83 -4.84 -3.41
C LEU A 7 -21.58 -5.70 -3.23
N ARG A 8 -20.71 -5.35 -2.27
CA ARG A 8 -19.54 -6.17 -1.92
C ARG A 8 -19.95 -7.58 -1.52
N GLU A 9 -20.94 -7.69 -0.63
CA GLU A 9 -21.42 -8.99 -0.15
C GLU A 9 -22.08 -9.83 -1.24
N HIS A 10 -22.87 -9.21 -2.11
CA HIS A 10 -23.48 -9.88 -3.24
C HIS A 10 -22.41 -10.48 -4.16
N LEU A 11 -21.45 -9.68 -4.61
CA LEU A 11 -20.35 -10.11 -5.45
C LEU A 11 -19.49 -11.19 -4.79
N ALA A 12 -19.26 -11.10 -3.47
CA ALA A 12 -18.50 -12.11 -2.74
C ALA A 12 -19.19 -13.49 -2.74
N ARG A 13 -20.54 -13.52 -2.72
CA ARG A 13 -21.34 -14.76 -2.69
C ARG A 13 -21.56 -15.41 -4.06
N LEU A 14 -21.39 -14.68 -5.17
CA LEU A 14 -21.58 -15.23 -6.51
C LEU A 14 -20.56 -16.34 -6.80
N GLU A 15 -20.98 -17.48 -7.32
CA GLU A 15 -20.06 -18.54 -7.75
C GLU A 15 -19.50 -18.28 -9.17
N ASP A 16 -20.14 -17.38 -9.92
CA ASP A 16 -19.75 -17.01 -11.28
C ASP A 16 -18.41 -16.26 -11.38
N VAL A 17 -17.86 -16.28 -12.59
CA VAL A 17 -16.64 -15.54 -12.96
C VAL A 17 -16.96 -14.17 -13.56
N VAL A 18 -18.15 -14.03 -14.16
CA VAL A 18 -18.62 -12.80 -14.79
C VAL A 18 -20.05 -12.54 -14.34
N TRP A 19 -20.35 -11.31 -13.97
CA TRP A 19 -21.69 -10.85 -13.68
C TRP A 19 -21.98 -9.61 -14.50
N ALA A 20 -22.85 -9.74 -15.49
CA ALA A 20 -23.37 -8.64 -16.28
C ALA A 20 -24.69 -8.19 -15.65
N ALA A 21 -24.71 -6.98 -15.12
CA ALA A 21 -25.83 -6.41 -14.38
C ALA A 21 -26.34 -5.16 -15.09
N LYS A 22 -27.66 -4.96 -15.11
CA LYS A 22 -28.20 -3.62 -15.36
C LYS A 22 -27.94 -2.74 -14.15
N LEU A 23 -27.88 -1.43 -14.36
CA LEU A 23 -27.72 -0.49 -13.25
C LEU A 23 -28.84 -0.63 -12.22
N ASP A 24 -30.05 -0.96 -12.66
CA ASP A 24 -31.20 -1.20 -11.78
C ASP A 24 -31.04 -2.48 -10.95
N ASP A 25 -30.38 -3.52 -11.48
CA ASP A 25 -30.05 -4.73 -10.70
C ASP A 25 -29.04 -4.40 -9.59
N VAL A 26 -28.07 -3.52 -9.89
CA VAL A 26 -27.11 -3.01 -8.92
C VAL A 26 -27.82 -2.17 -7.84
N GLU A 27 -28.77 -1.32 -8.21
CA GLU A 27 -29.60 -0.55 -7.28
C GLU A 27 -30.46 -1.45 -6.39
N GLY A 28 -31.02 -2.52 -6.96
CA GLY A 28 -31.75 -3.55 -6.21
C GLY A 28 -30.89 -4.23 -5.15
N VAL A 29 -29.64 -4.58 -5.48
CA VAL A 29 -28.67 -5.12 -4.52
C VAL A 29 -28.30 -4.09 -3.45
N LEU A 30 -28.13 -2.82 -3.84
CA LEU A 30 -27.79 -1.73 -2.91
C LEU A 30 -28.95 -1.31 -2.00
N GLY A 31 -30.20 -1.65 -2.36
CA GLY A 31 -31.40 -1.15 -1.70
C GLY A 31 -31.56 0.38 -1.81
N SER A 32 -30.85 1.01 -2.76
CA SER A 32 -30.86 2.45 -2.97
C SER A 32 -30.39 2.81 -4.37
N ASN A 33 -30.84 3.95 -4.88
CA ASN A 33 -30.47 4.40 -6.21
C ASN A 33 -28.99 4.78 -6.30
N LEU A 34 -28.41 4.51 -7.46
CA LEU A 34 -27.07 4.94 -7.83
C LEU A 34 -27.10 6.46 -8.03
N PRO A 35 -26.00 7.16 -7.69
CA PRO A 35 -25.91 8.58 -7.98
C PRO A 35 -25.93 8.82 -9.48
N ARG A 36 -26.41 9.99 -9.90
CA ARG A 36 -26.45 10.41 -11.31
C ARG A 36 -25.09 10.24 -12.02
N SER A 37 -23.99 10.49 -11.33
CA SER A 37 -22.62 10.31 -11.84
C SER A 37 -22.29 8.88 -12.25
N ALA A 38 -22.92 7.86 -11.65
CA ALA A 38 -22.75 6.47 -12.07
C ALA A 38 -23.37 6.19 -13.45
N ARG A 39 -24.38 6.98 -13.85
CA ARG A 39 -25.06 6.88 -15.16
C ARG A 39 -24.42 7.79 -16.21
N GLU A 40 -23.75 8.85 -15.81
CA GLU A 40 -23.15 9.83 -16.72
C GLU A 40 -21.65 9.61 -16.98
N HIS A 41 -20.92 9.03 -16.04
CA HIS A 41 -19.45 8.98 -16.09
C HIS A 41 -18.92 7.55 -16.00
N ARG A 42 -18.32 7.07 -17.09
CA ARG A 42 -17.67 5.74 -17.12
C ARG A 42 -16.55 5.61 -16.08
N THR A 43 -15.88 6.71 -15.74
CA THR A 43 -14.82 6.77 -14.71
C THR A 43 -15.34 6.49 -13.30
N TRP A 44 -16.64 6.62 -13.05
CA TRP A 44 -17.26 6.20 -11.79
C TRP A 44 -17.08 4.69 -11.56
N TRP A 45 -17.13 3.91 -12.64
CA TRP A 45 -16.91 2.46 -12.66
C TRP A 45 -15.43 2.06 -12.84
N ALA A 46 -14.49 2.98 -12.60
CA ALA A 46 -13.07 2.68 -12.69
C ALA A 46 -12.61 1.71 -11.60
N ASN A 47 -11.46 1.08 -11.82
CA ASN A 47 -10.85 0.14 -10.88
C ASN A 47 -9.68 0.78 -10.11
N SER A 48 -9.77 2.09 -9.82
CA SER A 48 -8.68 2.87 -9.22
C SER A 48 -8.64 2.75 -7.70
N GLY A 49 -9.78 2.53 -7.04
CA GLY A 49 -9.88 2.34 -5.59
C GLY A 49 -9.42 3.57 -4.78
N GLY A 50 -9.18 3.37 -3.48
CA GLY A 50 -8.62 4.41 -2.60
C GLY A 50 -9.70 5.19 -1.83
N SER A 51 -9.75 6.52 -2.01
CA SER A 51 -10.73 7.39 -1.33
C SER A 51 -12.16 7.23 -1.84
N LEU A 52 -12.35 6.60 -3.01
CA LEU A 52 -13.64 6.39 -3.64
C LEU A 52 -14.30 5.11 -3.10
N VAL A 53 -15.11 5.29 -2.06
CA VAL A 53 -15.77 4.22 -1.29
C VAL A 53 -16.59 3.25 -2.15
N HIS A 54 -17.16 3.69 -3.28
CA HIS A 54 -17.92 2.84 -4.19
C HIS A 54 -17.04 1.84 -4.93
N GLN A 55 -15.84 2.26 -5.39
CA GLN A 55 -14.94 1.37 -6.14
C GLN A 55 -14.36 0.27 -5.28
N ASN A 56 -14.15 0.56 -3.99
CA ASN A 56 -13.69 -0.43 -3.03
C ASN A 56 -14.70 -1.59 -2.89
N ALA A 57 -16.00 -1.38 -3.14
CA ALA A 57 -17.00 -2.44 -2.95
C ALA A 57 -16.78 -3.67 -3.84
N TRP A 58 -16.48 -3.50 -5.14
CA TRP A 58 -16.19 -4.65 -6.01
C TRP A 58 -14.73 -5.10 -5.91
N LEU A 59 -13.79 -4.16 -5.71
CA LEU A 59 -12.37 -4.48 -5.55
C LEU A 59 -12.13 -5.35 -4.30
N ASP A 60 -12.73 -4.99 -3.16
CA ASP A 60 -12.66 -5.75 -1.92
C ASP A 60 -13.37 -7.10 -2.02
N ALA A 61 -14.35 -7.25 -2.92
CA ALA A 61 -15.02 -8.53 -3.22
C ALA A 61 -14.20 -9.45 -4.14
N GLY A 62 -13.04 -9.00 -4.65
CA GLY A 62 -12.22 -9.74 -5.61
C GLY A 62 -12.72 -9.65 -7.05
N TRP A 63 -13.47 -8.60 -7.37
CA TRP A 63 -14.02 -8.32 -8.70
C TRP A 63 -13.46 -7.01 -9.26
N ARG A 64 -13.50 -6.86 -10.58
CA ARG A 64 -13.27 -5.59 -11.29
C ARG A 64 -14.37 -5.34 -12.27
N VAL A 65 -14.61 -4.08 -12.59
CA VAL A 65 -15.41 -3.73 -13.76
C VAL A 65 -14.57 -4.00 -15.01
N GLU A 66 -15.01 -4.94 -15.83
CA GLU A 66 -14.43 -5.23 -17.15
C GLU A 66 -14.95 -4.24 -18.19
N ARG A 67 -16.25 -3.95 -18.15
CA ARG A 67 -16.91 -3.03 -19.09
C ARG A 67 -18.07 -2.32 -18.40
N ALA A 68 -18.22 -1.03 -18.68
CA ALA A 68 -19.43 -0.27 -18.36
C ALA A 68 -19.97 0.33 -19.67
N ASP A 69 -21.21 -0.01 -20.02
CA ASP A 69 -21.95 0.45 -21.19
C ASP A 69 -23.16 1.26 -20.70
N LEU A 70 -22.92 2.54 -20.43
CA LEU A 70 -23.91 3.45 -19.86
C LEU A 70 -25.07 3.75 -20.84
N SER A 71 -24.83 3.60 -22.15
CA SER A 71 -25.89 3.75 -23.16
C SER A 71 -26.96 2.65 -23.07
N ARG A 72 -26.60 1.52 -22.47
CA ARG A 72 -27.47 0.36 -22.24
C ARG A 72 -27.77 0.13 -20.76
N ASP A 73 -27.42 1.09 -19.90
CA ASP A 73 -27.50 0.98 -18.44
C ASP A 73 -26.94 -0.36 -17.93
N MET A 74 -25.75 -0.76 -18.40
CA MET A 74 -25.17 -2.06 -18.07
C MET A 74 -23.72 -1.95 -17.61
N VAL A 75 -23.37 -2.77 -16.62
CA VAL A 75 -21.99 -2.96 -16.15
C VAL A 75 -21.67 -4.45 -16.08
N VAL A 76 -20.45 -4.80 -16.46
CA VAL A 76 -19.93 -6.16 -16.44
C VAL A 76 -18.80 -6.22 -15.43
N PHE A 77 -19.02 -6.97 -14.37
CA PHE A 77 -18.01 -7.32 -13.38
C PHE A 77 -17.35 -8.64 -13.76
N ARG A 78 -16.04 -8.74 -13.57
CA ARG A 78 -15.27 -9.97 -13.71
C ARG A 78 -14.43 -10.24 -12.47
N ARG A 79 -14.44 -11.50 -12.02
CA ARG A 79 -13.65 -11.99 -10.89
C ARG A 79 -12.17 -12.02 -11.25
N LEU A 80 -11.31 -11.59 -10.33
CA LEU A 80 -9.86 -11.44 -10.54
C LEU A 80 -9.05 -12.75 -10.61
N ARG A 81 -9.67 -13.93 -10.57
CA ARG A 81 -8.94 -15.19 -10.75
C ARG A 81 -8.75 -15.52 -12.23
N ILE A 82 -7.50 -15.40 -12.67
CA ILE A 82 -6.86 -16.47 -13.47
C ILE A 82 -5.91 -17.17 -12.50
N GLY A 83 -6.21 -18.42 -12.16
CA GLY A 83 -5.32 -19.27 -11.38
C GLY A 83 -5.34 -20.67 -11.96
N GLY A 84 -4.48 -20.92 -12.97
CA GLY A 84 -4.19 -22.26 -13.50
C GLY A 84 -4.15 -22.36 -15.02
N THR A 85 -3.28 -21.62 -15.71
CA THR A 85 -2.99 -21.87 -17.14
C THR A 85 -2.21 -23.18 -17.32
N ALA A 86 -2.77 -24.08 -18.15
CA ALA A 86 -2.15 -25.11 -18.98
C ALA A 86 -1.34 -26.26 -18.32
N LEU A 87 -0.69 -26.10 -17.17
CA LEU A 87 0.09 -27.19 -16.54
C LEU A 87 -0.76 -28.22 -15.79
N ALA A 88 -2.01 -27.87 -15.42
CA ALA A 88 -2.91 -28.76 -14.70
C ALA A 88 -3.62 -29.79 -15.60
N GLN A 89 -3.57 -29.64 -16.93
CA GLN A 89 -4.19 -30.61 -17.85
C GLN A 89 -3.25 -31.74 -18.25
N ASN A 90 -1.93 -31.49 -18.35
CA ASN A 90 -0.94 -32.54 -18.64
C ASN A 90 -0.46 -33.33 -17.41
N GLY A 91 -0.77 -32.87 -16.18
CA GLY A 91 -0.40 -33.57 -14.94
C GLY A 91 -1.40 -34.64 -14.47
N ARG A 92 -2.60 -34.71 -15.04
CA ARG A 92 -3.69 -35.58 -14.53
C ARG A 92 -3.39 -37.07 -14.64
N SER A 93 -2.60 -37.49 -15.63
CA SER A 93 -2.22 -38.89 -15.82
C SER A 93 -1.02 -39.32 -14.96
N ALA A 94 -0.15 -38.38 -14.55
CA ALA A 94 0.99 -38.64 -13.65
C ALA A 94 0.59 -38.52 -12.16
N GLN A 95 -0.21 -37.51 -11.80
CA GLN A 95 -0.68 -37.28 -10.41
C GLN A 95 -1.62 -38.38 -9.90
N ALA A 96 -2.37 -39.04 -10.77
CA ALA A 96 -3.23 -40.16 -10.38
C ALA A 96 -2.43 -41.38 -9.87
N ARG A 97 -1.15 -41.53 -10.26
CA ARG A 97 -0.27 -42.60 -9.77
C ARG A 97 0.52 -42.24 -8.51
N GLU A 98 0.73 -40.95 -8.23
CA GLU A 98 1.40 -40.47 -7.00
C GLU A 98 0.42 -40.27 -5.82
N ALA A 99 -0.85 -39.96 -6.08
CA ALA A 99 -1.85 -39.78 -5.02
C ALA A 99 -2.15 -41.06 -4.21
N SER A 100 -1.81 -42.25 -4.75
CA SER A 100 -1.94 -43.53 -4.06
C SER A 100 -0.80 -43.82 -3.06
N SER A 101 0.31 -43.09 -3.10
CA SER A 101 1.43 -43.23 -2.16
C SER A 101 1.53 -42.09 -1.14
N GLN A 102 0.67 -41.06 -1.24
CA GLN A 102 0.74 -39.91 -0.34
C GLN A 102 0.29 -40.26 1.07
N SER A 103 1.13 -39.93 2.05
CA SER A 103 0.85 -40.08 3.47
C SER A 103 -0.32 -39.18 3.90
N ALA A 104 -0.97 -39.52 5.02
CA ALA A 104 -2.04 -38.68 5.57
C ALA A 104 -1.59 -37.23 5.85
N GLN A 105 -0.31 -37.05 6.22
CA GLN A 105 0.27 -35.72 6.46
C GLN A 105 0.39 -34.89 5.17
N GLU A 106 0.76 -35.50 4.04
CA GLU A 106 0.85 -34.80 2.76
C GLU A 106 -0.52 -34.34 2.26
N ARG A 107 -1.55 -35.17 2.47
CA ARG A 107 -2.94 -34.81 2.14
C ARG A 107 -3.44 -33.65 2.99
N GLU A 108 -3.17 -33.67 4.29
CA GLU A 108 -3.58 -32.58 5.19
C GLU A 108 -2.80 -31.29 4.87
N LEU A 109 -1.50 -31.37 4.58
CA LEU A 109 -0.70 -30.23 4.14
C LEU A 109 -1.20 -29.65 2.80
N ALA A 110 -1.55 -30.50 1.83
CA ALA A 110 -2.10 -30.05 0.55
C ALA A 110 -3.43 -29.32 0.75
N LYS A 111 -4.30 -29.86 1.61
CA LYS A 111 -5.59 -29.24 1.97
C LYS A 111 -5.41 -27.89 2.66
N LEU A 112 -4.54 -27.81 3.69
CA LEU A 112 -4.32 -26.57 4.43
C LEU A 112 -3.61 -25.51 3.56
N SER A 113 -2.61 -25.90 2.77
CA SER A 113 -1.87 -24.96 1.92
C SER A 113 -2.71 -24.40 0.76
N ALA A 114 -3.67 -25.15 0.23
CA ALA A 114 -4.57 -24.66 -0.82
C ALA A 114 -5.34 -23.40 -0.38
N ASN A 115 -5.72 -23.31 0.90
CA ASN A 115 -6.42 -22.15 1.45
C ASN A 115 -5.55 -20.89 1.51
N HIS A 116 -4.22 -21.04 1.62
CA HIS A 116 -3.27 -19.93 1.72
C HIS A 116 -2.68 -19.49 0.36
N ARG A 117 -3.06 -20.15 -0.75
CA ARG A 117 -2.65 -19.77 -2.11
C ARG A 117 -3.55 -18.73 -2.76
N GLN A 118 -4.52 -18.20 -2.00
CA GLN A 118 -5.39 -17.15 -2.50
C GLN A 118 -4.60 -15.84 -2.70
N PRO A 119 -4.91 -15.05 -3.73
CA PRO A 119 -4.32 -13.72 -3.89
C PRO A 119 -4.59 -12.88 -2.63
N VAL A 120 -3.55 -12.24 -2.11
CA VAL A 120 -3.65 -11.32 -0.97
C VAL A 120 -3.43 -9.90 -1.48
N THR A 121 -4.32 -8.98 -1.12
CA THR A 121 -4.11 -7.56 -1.38
C THR A 121 -3.57 -6.89 -0.12
N VAL A 122 -2.40 -6.27 -0.24
CA VAL A 122 -1.80 -5.46 0.84
C VAL A 122 -1.76 -4.01 0.40
N THR A 123 -2.34 -3.11 1.19
CA THR A 123 -2.32 -1.66 0.94
C THR A 123 -1.69 -0.94 2.12
N LEU A 124 -0.79 0.00 1.82
CA LEU A 124 -0.25 0.95 2.78
C LEU A 124 -0.92 2.31 2.56
N ARG A 125 -1.59 2.85 3.59
CA ARG A 125 -2.02 4.25 3.62
C ARG A 125 -1.11 5.00 4.59
N VAL A 126 -0.61 6.15 4.16
CA VAL A 126 0.29 7.01 4.95
C VAL A 126 -0.14 8.47 4.85
N GLU A 127 -0.02 9.18 5.96
CA GLU A 127 -0.19 10.62 6.07
C GLU A 127 1.14 11.26 6.49
N TRP A 128 1.74 12.04 5.59
CA TRP A 128 3.01 12.71 5.83
C TRP A 128 2.81 13.95 6.70
N THR A 129 3.68 14.12 7.69
CA THR A 129 3.88 15.42 8.33
C THR A 129 5.02 16.12 7.63
N ALA A 130 4.70 17.20 6.90
CA ALA A 130 5.70 18.05 6.28
C ALA A 130 6.30 18.99 7.32
N LEU A 131 7.63 18.98 7.44
CA LEU A 131 8.35 19.91 8.32
C LEU A 131 8.91 21.08 7.52
N GLY A 132 9.46 20.81 6.34
CA GLY A 132 10.02 21.80 5.42
C GLY A 132 11.54 21.76 5.36
N GLU A 133 12.13 22.88 4.93
CA GLU A 133 13.57 22.99 4.70
C GLU A 133 14.36 23.01 6.03
N VAL A 134 15.35 22.13 6.16
CA VAL A 134 15.99 21.79 7.44
C VAL A 134 16.78 22.96 8.04
N HIS A 135 17.41 23.81 7.23
CA HIS A 135 18.15 24.97 7.76
C HIS A 135 17.20 25.98 8.42
N LYS A 136 15.99 26.14 7.88
CA LYS A 136 14.99 27.10 8.34
C LYS A 136 14.17 26.65 9.55
N VAL A 137 14.05 25.34 9.79
CA VAL A 137 13.15 24.83 10.83
C VAL A 137 13.93 24.38 12.08
N PRO A 138 13.72 25.03 13.25
CA PRO A 138 14.38 24.62 14.49
C PRO A 138 13.85 23.28 15.00
N CYS A 139 14.69 22.56 15.74
CA CYS A 139 14.28 21.31 16.38
C CYS A 139 13.56 21.61 17.71
N SER A 140 12.22 21.50 17.73
CA SER A 140 11.40 21.59 18.95
C SER A 140 10.58 20.30 19.17
N SER A 141 10.21 20.02 20.41
CA SER A 141 9.32 18.89 20.74
C SER A 141 7.88 19.10 20.26
N GLU A 142 7.47 20.35 20.05
CA GLU A 142 6.15 20.70 19.54
C GLU A 142 6.01 20.35 18.05
N ALA A 143 7.09 20.51 17.27
CA ALA A 143 7.13 20.16 15.86
C ALA A 143 7.47 18.69 15.60
N LEU A 144 8.32 18.08 16.44
CA LEU A 144 8.90 16.76 16.19
C LEU A 144 8.67 15.80 17.37
N PRO A 145 8.02 14.66 17.15
CA PRO A 145 7.86 13.65 18.19
C PRO A 145 9.16 12.89 18.45
N SER A 146 9.37 12.46 19.69
CA SER A 146 10.49 11.57 20.06
C SER A 146 10.18 10.08 19.78
N THR A 147 9.14 9.78 19.00
CA THR A 147 8.72 8.41 18.65
C THR A 147 9.42 7.89 17.39
N ALA A 148 9.43 6.58 17.23
CA ALA A 148 9.90 5.91 16.02
C ALA A 148 9.08 6.29 14.79
N GLY A 149 9.69 6.25 13.61
CA GLY A 149 8.99 6.64 12.39
C GLY A 149 9.79 6.39 11.12
N VAL A 150 9.28 6.90 10.01
CA VAL A 150 10.03 6.93 8.74
C VAL A 150 10.22 8.40 8.37
N ALA A 151 11.47 8.84 8.37
CA ALA A 151 11.83 10.15 7.82
C ALA A 151 11.99 10.05 6.31
N ARG A 152 11.68 11.14 5.62
CA ARG A 152 11.86 11.32 4.19
C ARG A 152 12.61 12.62 3.97
N ILE A 153 13.72 12.52 3.27
CA ILE A 153 14.58 13.67 2.97
C ILE A 153 14.64 13.82 1.45
N PHE A 154 14.31 15.01 0.96
CA PHE A 154 14.39 15.37 -0.45
C PHE A 154 15.52 16.37 -0.69
N TRP A 155 16.15 16.25 -1.85
CA TRP A 155 17.07 17.25 -2.37
C TRP A 155 17.06 17.25 -3.89
N LEU A 156 17.58 18.31 -4.49
CA LEU A 156 17.79 18.38 -5.93
C LEU A 156 19.21 17.95 -6.27
N ALA A 157 19.35 17.06 -7.25
CA ALA A 157 20.64 16.71 -7.84
C ALA A 157 20.53 16.72 -9.37
N SER A 158 21.31 17.61 -10.01
CA SER A 158 21.32 17.79 -11.48
C SER A 158 19.93 18.03 -12.09
N GLY A 159 19.11 18.87 -11.44
CA GLY A 159 17.76 19.20 -11.91
C GLY A 159 16.68 18.15 -11.62
N SER A 160 17.04 17.02 -11.00
CA SER A 160 16.11 15.95 -10.64
C SER A 160 15.94 15.81 -9.14
N LEU A 161 14.71 15.55 -8.70
CA LEU A 161 14.40 15.27 -7.31
C LEU A 161 14.97 13.91 -6.89
N ARG A 162 15.77 13.90 -5.83
CA ARG A 162 16.28 12.70 -5.17
C ARG A 162 15.66 12.58 -3.79
N CYS A 163 15.53 11.35 -3.32
CA CYS A 163 14.89 11.05 -2.06
C CYS A 163 15.66 9.98 -1.30
N VAL A 164 15.66 10.09 0.02
CA VAL A 164 16.07 9.00 0.91
C VAL A 164 15.03 8.83 2.01
N LEU A 165 14.67 7.57 2.24
CA LEU A 165 13.80 7.17 3.35
C LEU A 165 14.67 6.60 4.46
N VAL A 166 14.45 7.06 5.69
CA VAL A 166 15.21 6.63 6.87
C VAL A 166 14.23 6.11 7.93
N PRO A 167 14.09 4.78 8.11
CA PRO A 167 13.37 4.22 9.24
C PRO A 167 14.14 4.47 10.55
N VAL A 168 13.63 5.38 11.39
CA VAL A 168 14.31 5.87 12.59
C VAL A 168 13.66 5.37 13.88
N GLU A 169 14.46 5.16 14.92
CA GLU A 169 13.97 4.80 16.27
C GLU A 169 13.35 5.97 17.02
N ALA A 170 13.78 7.18 16.71
CA ALA A 170 13.20 8.40 17.23
C ALA A 170 13.38 9.52 16.20
N ILE A 171 12.28 10.12 15.75
CA ILE A 171 12.27 11.17 14.72
C ILE A 171 13.03 12.41 15.18
N GLN A 172 12.74 12.90 16.38
CA GLN A 172 13.34 14.13 16.90
C GLN A 172 14.87 14.03 17.10
N PRO A 173 15.44 13.00 17.77
CA PRO A 173 16.89 12.85 17.87
C PRO A 173 17.58 12.75 16.51
N PHE A 174 17.00 12.02 15.56
CA PHE A 174 17.54 11.95 14.20
C PHE A 174 17.55 13.31 13.50
N TYR A 175 16.43 14.04 13.55
CA TYR A 175 16.34 15.39 12.98
C TYR A 175 17.35 16.34 13.62
N ARG A 176 17.50 16.30 14.95
CA ARG A 176 18.46 17.12 15.68
C ARG A 176 19.90 16.83 15.23
N ALA A 177 20.27 15.55 15.12
CA ALA A 177 21.60 15.15 14.68
C ALA A 177 21.90 15.62 13.25
N LEU A 178 20.96 15.37 12.32
CA LEU A 178 21.04 15.86 10.94
C LEU A 178 21.24 17.38 10.88
N ARG A 179 20.46 18.13 11.67
CA ARG A 179 20.53 19.59 11.70
C ARG A 179 21.84 20.11 12.29
N LEU A 180 22.36 19.49 13.34
CA LEU A 180 23.65 19.87 13.91
C LEU A 180 24.77 19.72 12.87
N GLU A 181 24.80 18.60 12.19
CA GLU A 181 25.81 18.27 11.18
C GLU A 181 25.77 19.23 9.99
N ILE A 182 24.56 19.54 9.48
CA ILE A 182 24.34 20.55 8.44
C ILE A 182 24.85 21.94 8.86
N ASN A 183 24.73 22.28 10.14
CA ASN A 183 25.23 23.55 10.67
C ASN A 183 26.71 23.48 11.11
N GLY A 184 27.43 22.39 10.78
CA GLY A 184 28.86 22.24 11.07
C GLY A 184 29.19 21.91 12.53
N TYR A 185 28.20 21.47 13.32
CA TYR A 185 28.41 21.01 14.69
C TYR A 185 28.69 19.49 14.71
N PRO A 186 29.47 18.99 15.68
CA PRO A 186 29.71 17.56 15.83
C PRO A 186 28.40 16.79 16.08
N PRO A 187 28.29 15.53 15.64
CA PRO A 187 27.09 14.73 15.86
C PRO A 187 26.85 14.52 17.36
N GLU A 188 25.60 14.73 17.80
CA GLU A 188 25.13 14.40 19.16
C GLU A 188 24.14 13.23 19.11
N GLY A 189 24.12 12.39 20.14
CA GLY A 189 22.99 11.48 20.39
C GLY A 189 23.09 10.08 19.78
N GLY A 190 24.21 9.39 19.96
CA GLY A 190 24.33 7.94 19.69
C GLY A 190 24.47 7.55 18.22
N PHE A 191 24.38 8.49 17.29
CA PHE A 191 24.79 8.31 15.90
C PHE A 191 26.32 8.39 15.83
N SER A 192 26.97 7.27 15.52
CA SER A 192 28.45 7.16 15.50
C SER A 192 29.08 7.55 14.17
N GLY A 193 28.30 8.01 13.19
CA GLY A 193 28.76 8.30 11.82
C GLY A 193 28.22 9.61 11.26
N ASP A 194 28.86 10.05 10.18
CA ASP A 194 28.53 11.23 9.37
C ASP A 194 27.23 10.96 8.57
N ILE A 195 26.13 11.56 9.03
CA ILE A 195 24.79 11.35 8.46
C ILE A 195 24.76 11.89 7.03
N LEU A 196 25.37 13.05 6.76
CA LEU A 196 25.43 13.66 5.43
C LEU A 196 26.22 12.79 4.45
N GLN A 197 27.34 12.23 4.88
CA GLN A 197 28.11 11.25 4.11
C GLN A 197 27.28 10.01 3.83
N ALA A 198 26.57 9.48 4.84
CA ALA A 198 25.69 8.33 4.64
C ALA A 198 24.54 8.63 3.66
N LEU A 199 24.01 9.86 3.70
CA LEU A 199 23.01 10.39 2.78
C LEU A 199 23.59 10.80 1.41
N GLY A 200 24.91 10.87 1.28
CA GLY A 200 25.60 11.29 0.05
C GLY A 200 25.34 12.75 -0.31
N LEU A 201 25.15 13.60 0.71
CA LEU A 201 24.78 15.00 0.58
C LEU A 201 25.98 15.91 0.88
N PRO A 202 26.32 16.86 -0.02
CA PRO A 202 27.16 17.99 0.33
C PRO A 202 26.50 18.85 1.42
N VAL A 203 27.31 19.44 2.32
CA VAL A 203 26.85 20.23 3.48
C VAL A 203 25.91 21.38 3.09
N ASP A 204 26.18 22.06 1.97
CA ASP A 204 25.40 23.22 1.53
C ASP A 204 24.14 22.87 0.72
N THR A 205 23.79 21.58 0.60
CA THR A 205 22.63 21.16 -0.20
C THR A 205 21.35 21.47 0.55
N PRO A 206 20.43 22.29 -0.01
CA PRO A 206 19.12 22.49 0.60
C PRO A 206 18.37 21.16 0.63
N ILE A 207 17.85 20.80 1.79
CA ILE A 207 17.09 19.57 1.98
C ILE A 207 15.74 19.85 2.63
N GLU A 208 14.70 19.18 2.14
CA GLU A 208 13.40 19.14 2.80
C GLU A 208 13.26 17.88 3.63
N PHE A 209 12.63 18.01 4.80
CA PHE A 209 12.38 16.92 5.72
C PHE A 209 10.88 16.74 5.95
N ASP A 210 10.42 15.50 5.78
CA ASP A 210 9.10 15.04 6.17
C ASP A 210 9.22 13.79 7.04
N PHE A 211 8.16 13.45 7.76
CA PHE A 211 8.14 12.21 8.51
C PHE A 211 6.75 11.57 8.61
N VAL A 212 6.77 10.28 8.91
CA VAL A 212 5.62 9.48 9.31
C VAL A 212 5.84 9.00 10.73
N LYS A 213 4.91 9.32 11.62
CA LYS A 213 4.91 8.91 13.03
C LYS A 213 3.87 7.82 13.31
N PRO A 214 3.89 7.16 14.47
CA PRO A 214 2.86 6.20 14.84
C PRO A 214 1.48 6.88 14.81
N GLY A 215 0.49 6.16 14.27
CA GLY A 215 -0.84 6.71 14.02
C GLY A 215 -1.05 7.33 12.63
N ASN A 216 0.03 7.60 11.87
CA ASN A 216 -0.04 8.16 10.51
C ASN A 216 0.18 7.11 9.41
N ALA A 217 0.26 5.82 9.76
CA ALA A 217 0.44 4.73 8.82
C ALA A 217 -0.53 3.59 9.12
N TRP A 218 -1.15 3.03 8.08
CA TRP A 218 -2.09 1.91 8.17
C TRP A 218 -1.76 0.85 7.15
N LEU A 219 -1.71 -0.40 7.60
CA LEU A 219 -1.59 -1.59 6.76
C LEU A 219 -2.96 -2.24 6.65
N LEU A 220 -3.43 -2.44 5.42
CA LEU A 220 -4.68 -3.10 5.10
C LEU A 220 -4.38 -4.40 4.37
N THR A 221 -4.95 -5.50 4.85
CA THR A 221 -4.91 -6.81 4.21
C THR A 221 -6.34 -7.30 4.00
N ASP A 222 -6.73 -7.51 2.76
CA ASP A 222 -8.07 -8.00 2.36
C ASP A 222 -9.21 -7.24 3.08
N GLY A 223 -9.14 -5.90 3.04
CA GLY A 223 -10.14 -5.00 3.61
C GLY A 223 -10.05 -4.79 5.13
N ARG A 224 -9.19 -5.52 5.85
CA ARG A 224 -8.96 -5.32 7.29
C ARG A 224 -7.72 -4.46 7.52
N GLY A 225 -7.92 -3.26 8.06
CA GLY A 225 -6.87 -2.31 8.35
C GLY A 225 -6.44 -2.28 9.81
N ARG A 226 -5.14 -2.16 10.06
CA ARG A 226 -4.59 -1.80 11.38
C ARG A 226 -3.54 -0.70 11.24
N ARG A 227 -3.33 0.06 12.32
CA ARG A 227 -2.20 1.00 12.40
C ARG A 227 -0.89 0.23 12.28
N ALA A 228 0.06 0.81 11.56
CA ALA A 228 1.40 0.27 11.49
C ALA A 228 2.12 0.49 12.84
N ALA A 229 2.72 -0.56 13.39
CA ALA A 229 3.48 -0.50 14.63
C ALA A 229 4.94 -0.07 14.34
N LEU A 230 5.15 1.23 14.14
CA LEU A 230 6.46 1.79 13.76
C LEU A 230 7.53 1.67 14.86
N GLU A 231 7.11 1.36 16.09
CA GLU A 231 8.00 1.01 17.20
C GLU A 231 8.72 -0.33 16.94
N ARG A 232 8.13 -1.21 16.12
CA ARG A 232 8.75 -2.49 15.73
C ARG A 232 9.62 -2.29 14.49
N SER A 233 10.92 -2.52 14.64
CA SER A 233 11.92 -2.36 13.56
C SER A 233 11.51 -3.05 12.25
N GLY A 234 11.01 -4.28 12.29
CA GLY A 234 10.57 -5.01 11.09
C GLY A 234 9.41 -4.33 10.35
N GLU A 235 8.42 -3.81 11.09
CA GLU A 235 7.26 -3.17 10.48
C GLU A 235 7.59 -1.75 9.99
N ARG A 236 8.44 -1.03 10.72
CA ARG A 236 9.00 0.26 10.28
C ARG A 236 9.78 0.12 8.96
N LYS A 237 10.61 -0.93 8.83
CA LYS A 237 11.33 -1.25 7.59
C LYS A 237 10.38 -1.65 6.45
N LEU A 238 9.31 -2.40 6.73
CA LEU A 238 8.28 -2.73 5.74
C LEU A 238 7.61 -1.46 5.20
N VAL A 239 7.20 -0.54 6.08
CA VAL A 239 6.60 0.74 5.67
C VAL A 239 7.55 1.54 4.79
N ALA A 240 8.82 1.68 5.18
CA ALA A 240 9.84 2.35 4.35
C ALA A 240 10.00 1.67 2.98
N THR A 241 9.95 0.33 2.93
CA THR A 241 10.05 -0.45 1.69
C THR A 241 8.88 -0.15 0.75
N LEU A 242 7.65 -0.20 1.25
CA LEU A 242 6.45 0.09 0.45
C LEU A 242 6.41 1.54 -0.03
N LEU A 243 6.79 2.50 0.82
CA LEU A 243 6.94 3.91 0.44
C LEU A 243 7.99 4.10 -0.67
N SER A 244 9.11 3.35 -0.61
CA SER A 244 10.12 3.41 -1.67
C SER A 244 9.56 2.96 -3.02
N GLN A 245 8.67 1.95 -3.05
CA GLN A 245 8.04 1.48 -4.29
C GLN A 245 7.11 2.55 -4.86
N GLN A 246 6.30 3.19 -4.01
CA GLN A 246 5.42 4.29 -4.42
C GLN A 246 6.20 5.47 -5.00
N LEU A 247 7.32 5.86 -4.39
CA LEU A 247 8.18 6.93 -4.90
C LEU A 247 8.83 6.56 -6.24
N ARG A 248 9.33 5.34 -6.41
CA ARG A 248 9.88 4.86 -7.71
C ARG A 248 8.82 4.85 -8.81
N GLN A 249 7.60 4.42 -8.49
CA GLN A 249 6.47 4.46 -9.43
C GLN A 249 6.12 5.88 -9.89
N ASN A 250 6.39 6.88 -9.04
CA ASN A 250 6.24 8.29 -9.36
C ASN A 250 7.48 8.91 -10.02
N GLY A 251 8.48 8.09 -10.40
CA GLY A 251 9.69 8.56 -11.08
C GLY A 251 10.71 9.23 -10.17
N VAL A 252 10.58 9.14 -8.85
CA VAL A 252 11.56 9.68 -7.90
C VAL A 252 12.66 8.65 -7.70
N ASP A 253 13.93 9.06 -7.84
CA ASP A 253 15.05 8.22 -7.43
C ASP A 253 15.13 8.19 -5.90
N VAL A 254 14.89 7.00 -5.34
CA VAL A 254 14.81 6.78 -3.91
C VAL A 254 15.62 5.57 -3.46
N ARG A 255 16.37 5.77 -2.38
CA ARG A 255 17.00 4.70 -1.60
C ARG A 255 16.50 4.71 -0.16
N ILE A 256 16.68 3.57 0.51
CA ILE A 256 16.41 3.43 1.94
C ILE A 256 17.76 3.39 2.64
N LEU A 257 17.94 4.23 3.65
CA LEU A 257 19.13 4.23 4.48
C LEU A 257 18.78 3.65 5.85
N HIS A 258 19.49 2.59 6.23
CA HIS A 258 19.37 1.99 7.55
C HIS A 258 20.55 2.49 8.40
N LEU A 259 20.22 3.31 9.41
CA LEU A 259 21.15 3.81 10.43
C LEU A 259 20.97 3.04 11.73
#